data_AF-A0A821FF82-F1
#
_entry.id   AF-A0A821FF82-F1
#
_cell.length_a   1.000
_cell.length_b   1.000
_cell.length_c   1.000
_cell.angle_alpha   90.00
_cell.angle_beta   90.00
_cell.angle_gamma   90.00
#
_symmetry.space_group_name_H-M   'P 1'
#
loop_
_entity.id
_entity.type
_entity.pdbx_description
1 polymer ?
#
loop_
_entity_poly.entity_id
_entity_poly.type
_entity_poly.pdbx_seq_one_letter_code
_entity_poly.pdbx_strand_id
1 'polypeptide(L)'
;MRIAQFLVLFCILYRVSYVKCCKKSRGRDLGILFSGITGKYNSIADVEGVEVGFSTIIEGDSIRTGVTAIFPRGLKNVFRRMPCFANWFSLNGDGEMTGMHYLTESGFLTAPILITNTNSVGICRDSLIKWALKKN
;
A
#
# COMPACT_ATOMS: atom_id res chain seq x y z
N MET A 1 37.97 38.92 14.20
CA MET A 1 37.48 38.02 13.14
C MET A 1 37.55 36.52 13.48
N ARG A 2 38.39 36.04 14.43
CA ARG A 2 38.54 34.60 14.73
C ARG A 2 37.47 33.98 15.65
N ILE A 3 36.78 34.78 16.49
CA ILE A 3 35.75 34.28 17.43
C ILE A 3 34.44 33.91 16.71
N ALA A 4 34.09 34.62 15.63
CA ALA A 4 32.92 34.33 14.82
C ALA A 4 33.04 32.98 14.07
N GLN A 5 34.25 32.56 13.67
CA GLN A 5 34.48 31.26 13.03
C GLN A 5 34.29 30.08 13.99
N PHE A 6 34.63 30.23 15.28
CA PHE A 6 34.44 29.17 16.28
C PHE A 6 32.96 28.97 16.64
N LEU A 7 32.17 30.05 16.72
CA LEU A 7 30.72 29.98 16.98
C LEU A 7 29.95 29.33 15.83
N VAL A 8 30.36 29.59 14.58
CA VAL A 8 29.76 28.95 13.40
C VAL A 8 30.07 27.44 13.37
N LEU A 9 31.29 27.02 13.75
CA LEU A 9 31.64 25.60 13.84
C LEU A 9 30.84 24.86 14.93
N PHE A 10 30.60 25.51 16.08
CA PHE A 10 29.83 24.92 17.18
C PHE A 10 28.34 24.76 16.82
N CYS A 11 27.77 25.71 16.08
CA CYS A 11 26.40 25.63 15.57
C CYS A 11 26.19 24.54 14.51
N ILE A 12 27.22 24.23 13.71
CA ILE A 12 27.16 23.15 12.72
C ILE A 12 27.23 21.76 13.41
N LEU A 13 28.01 21.63 14.49
CA LEU A 13 28.14 20.38 15.24
C LEU A 13 26.90 20.02 16.09
N TYR A 14 26.10 21.02 16.51
CA TYR A 14 24.89 20.77 17.32
C TYR A 14 23.61 20.50 16.49
N ARG A 15 23.67 20.62 15.16
CA ARG A 15 22.52 20.39 14.26
C ARG A 15 22.41 18.98 13.69
N VAL A 16 23.12 18.00 14.26
CA VAL A 16 22.78 16.59 14.05
C VAL A 16 21.64 16.21 15.01
N SER A 17 20.50 16.89 14.86
CA SER A 17 19.25 16.39 15.42
C SER A 17 18.93 15.11 14.67
N TYR A 18 19.04 13.98 15.37
CA TYR A 18 18.54 12.69 14.94
C TYR A 18 17.10 12.86 14.47
N VAL A 19 16.88 12.85 13.15
CA VAL A 19 15.56 12.51 12.60
C VAL A 19 15.34 11.04 12.95
N LYS A 20 14.85 10.79 14.16
CA LYS A 20 14.32 9.49 14.53
C LYS A 20 13.09 9.33 13.66
N CYS A 21 13.22 8.62 12.54
CA CYS A 21 12.08 8.06 11.84
C CYS A 21 11.43 7.11 12.84
N CYS A 22 10.53 7.63 13.68
CA CYS A 22 9.77 6.84 14.61
C CYS A 22 8.87 5.97 13.75
N LYS A 23 9.38 4.80 13.39
CA LYS A 23 8.59 3.73 12.82
C LYS A 23 7.42 3.57 13.78
N LYS A 24 6.20 3.88 13.31
CA LYS A 24 5.01 3.82 14.17
C LYS A 24 4.95 2.41 14.76
N SER A 25 4.84 2.34 16.08
CA SER A 25 4.80 1.08 16.82
C SER A 25 3.64 0.23 16.32
N ARG A 26 3.91 -1.04 16.01
CA ARG A 26 2.89 -2.03 15.67
C ARG A 26 2.43 -2.75 16.94
N GLY A 27 1.35 -3.51 16.86
CA GLY A 27 0.81 -4.22 18.03
C GLY A 27 1.84 -5.11 18.74
N ARG A 28 2.69 -5.85 18.00
CA ARG A 28 3.78 -6.67 18.59
C ARG A 28 4.84 -5.81 19.29
N ASP A 29 5.16 -4.63 18.76
CA ASP A 29 6.12 -3.70 19.37
C ASP A 29 5.60 -3.10 20.69
N LEU A 30 4.27 -3.12 20.88
CA LEU A 30 3.58 -2.68 22.11
C LEU A 30 3.40 -3.81 23.14
N GLY A 31 3.95 -5.01 22.89
CA GLY A 31 3.81 -6.15 23.80
C GLY A 31 2.49 -6.92 23.69
N ILE A 32 1.66 -6.63 22.67
CA ILE A 32 0.43 -7.41 22.43
C ILE A 32 0.84 -8.80 21.92
N LEU A 33 0.38 -9.84 22.62
CA LEU A 33 0.68 -11.23 22.31
C LEU A 33 -0.20 -11.72 21.17
N PHE A 34 0.40 -11.86 19.98
CA PHE A 34 -0.20 -12.53 18.82
C PHE A 34 0.47 -13.88 18.59
N SER A 35 -0.32 -14.90 18.25
CA SER A 35 0.18 -16.23 17.90
C SER A 35 0.96 -16.22 16.57
N GLY A 36 1.75 -17.28 16.35
CA GLY A 36 2.46 -17.53 15.08
C GLY A 36 3.79 -16.79 14.91
N ILE A 37 4.56 -17.24 13.91
CA ILE A 37 5.84 -16.68 13.48
C ILE A 37 5.58 -15.82 12.24
N THR A 38 6.15 -14.62 12.20
CA THR A 38 5.96 -13.68 11.08
C THR A 38 7.10 -13.78 10.07
N GLY A 39 6.85 -13.31 8.84
CA GLY A 39 7.94 -12.97 7.92
C GLY A 39 8.77 -11.78 8.40
N LYS A 40 9.78 -11.42 7.60
CA LYS A 40 10.76 -10.36 7.92
C LYS A 40 10.10 -9.00 8.14
N TYR A 41 9.13 -8.66 7.31
CA TYR A 41 8.41 -7.39 7.36
C TYR A 41 7.13 -7.48 8.19
N ASN A 42 6.70 -8.71 8.53
CA ASN A 42 5.41 -9.00 9.15
C ASN A 42 4.29 -8.31 8.34
N SER A 43 4.26 -8.54 7.02
CA SER A 43 3.33 -7.87 6.11
C SER A 43 3.02 -8.76 4.90
N ILE A 44 1.99 -8.42 4.11
CA ILE A 44 1.68 -9.16 2.88
C ILE A 44 2.84 -9.15 1.86
N ALA A 45 3.71 -8.14 1.92
CA ALA A 45 4.89 -8.03 1.07
C ALA A 45 6.02 -9.02 1.45
N ASP A 46 5.84 -9.83 2.50
CA ASP A 46 6.72 -10.98 2.77
C ASP A 46 6.51 -12.11 1.74
N VAL A 47 5.38 -12.12 1.01
CA VAL A 47 5.17 -13.02 -0.12
C VAL A 47 5.96 -12.50 -1.33
N GLU A 48 6.87 -13.31 -1.83
CA GLU A 48 7.76 -12.92 -2.93
C GLU A 48 6.98 -12.44 -4.16
N GLY A 49 7.39 -11.29 -4.69
CA GLY A 49 6.77 -10.67 -5.86
C GLY A 49 5.50 -9.88 -5.56
N VAL A 50 4.92 -9.95 -4.36
CA VAL A 50 3.78 -9.10 -4.00
C VAL A 50 4.25 -7.70 -3.65
N GLU A 51 3.68 -6.70 -4.33
CA GLU A 51 3.93 -5.28 -4.06
C GLU A 51 2.64 -4.57 -3.63
N VAL A 52 2.78 -3.54 -2.79
CA VAL A 52 1.65 -2.71 -2.34
C VAL A 52 2.00 -1.24 -2.56
N GLY A 53 1.07 -0.50 -3.16
CA GLY A 53 1.14 0.94 -3.36
C GLY A 53 -0.03 1.66 -2.69
N PHE A 54 0.18 2.93 -2.32
CA PHE A 54 -0.83 3.75 -1.68
C PHE A 54 -0.86 5.14 -2.33
N SER A 55 -2.06 5.71 -2.46
CA SER A 55 -2.25 7.13 -2.72
C SER A 55 -3.19 7.66 -1.65
N THR A 56 -2.70 8.57 -0.81
CA THR A 56 -3.47 9.16 0.30
C THR A 56 -3.74 10.62 0.00
N ILE A 57 -5.00 11.01 0.09
CA ILE A 57 -5.47 12.38 -0.13
C ILE A 57 -5.96 12.94 1.20
N ILE A 58 -5.27 13.98 1.68
CA ILE A 58 -5.57 14.71 2.90
C ILE A 58 -5.62 16.18 2.50
N GLU A 59 -6.83 16.73 2.35
CA GLU A 59 -7.04 18.10 1.89
C GLU A 59 -8.09 18.81 2.75
N GLY A 60 -7.83 20.08 3.08
CA GLY A 60 -8.67 20.88 3.97
C GLY A 60 -9.03 20.16 5.26
N ASP A 61 -10.24 20.38 5.77
CA ASP A 61 -10.69 19.81 7.04
C ASP A 61 -11.48 18.49 6.90
N SER A 62 -11.96 18.16 5.69
CA SER A 62 -12.92 17.07 5.49
C SER A 62 -12.46 15.97 4.54
N ILE A 63 -11.50 16.23 3.64
CA ILE A 63 -11.10 15.23 2.63
C ILE A 63 -10.03 14.32 3.23
N ARG A 64 -10.40 13.09 3.54
CA ARG A 64 -9.51 12.04 4.05
C ARG A 64 -9.82 10.73 3.32
N THR A 65 -9.22 10.55 2.15
CA THR A 65 -9.52 9.40 1.29
C THR A 65 -8.26 8.88 0.62
N GLY A 66 -8.38 7.85 -0.21
CA GLY A 66 -7.24 7.30 -0.93
C GLY A 66 -7.56 6.02 -1.66
N VAL A 67 -6.52 5.45 -2.28
CA VAL A 67 -6.57 4.15 -2.93
C VAL A 67 -5.35 3.36 -2.49
N THR A 68 -5.56 2.09 -2.15
CA THR A 68 -4.51 1.09 -1.98
C THR A 68 -4.53 0.16 -3.19
N ALA A 69 -3.37 -0.12 -3.76
CA ALA A 69 -3.21 -1.08 -4.86
C ALA A 69 -2.31 -2.22 -4.40
N ILE A 70 -2.77 -3.47 -4.61
CA ILE A 70 -1.99 -4.68 -4.36
C ILE A 70 -1.71 -5.32 -5.72
N PHE A 71 -0.43 -5.60 -5.98
CA PHE A 71 0.06 -6.22 -7.20
C PHE A 71 0.53 -7.64 -6.89
N PRO A 72 -0.27 -8.69 -7.14
CA PRO A 72 0.06 -10.07 -6.78
C PRO A 72 1.35 -10.62 -7.43
N ARG A 73 1.77 -10.03 -8.56
CA ARG A 73 2.99 -10.39 -9.30
C ARG A 73 3.97 -9.20 -9.43
N GLY A 74 3.74 -8.14 -8.67
CA GLY A 74 4.54 -6.92 -8.69
C GLY A 74 4.17 -5.97 -9.83
N LEU A 75 4.46 -4.69 -9.66
CA LEU A 75 4.04 -3.62 -10.57
C LEU A 75 4.60 -3.83 -11.99
N LYS A 76 5.82 -4.36 -12.11
CA LYS A 76 6.48 -4.61 -13.41
C LYS A 76 5.79 -5.69 -14.25
N ASN A 77 5.06 -6.62 -13.63
CA ASN A 77 4.42 -7.75 -14.31
C ASN A 77 2.90 -7.61 -14.41
N VAL A 78 2.34 -6.48 -13.96
CA VAL A 78 0.89 -6.26 -13.81
C VAL A 78 0.04 -6.54 -15.05
N PHE A 79 0.57 -6.30 -16.25
CA PHE A 79 -0.11 -6.55 -17.53
C PHE A 79 0.54 -7.65 -18.36
N ARG A 80 1.45 -8.41 -17.75
CA ARG A 80 1.93 -9.66 -18.36
C ARG A 80 0.83 -10.70 -18.20
N ARG A 81 0.71 -11.63 -19.17
CA ARG A 81 -0.23 -12.76 -19.13
C ARG A 81 0.19 -13.80 -18.08
N MET A 82 0.20 -13.40 -16.81
CA MET A 82 0.68 -14.16 -15.66
C MET A 82 -0.34 -14.10 -14.52
N PRO A 83 -1.54 -14.70 -14.69
CA PRO A 83 -2.57 -14.67 -13.66
C PRO A 83 -2.12 -15.35 -12.36
N CYS A 84 -2.85 -15.06 -11.29
CA CYS A 84 -2.77 -15.80 -10.03
C CYS A 84 -4.04 -16.61 -9.85
N PHE A 85 -3.93 -17.84 -9.35
CA PHE A 85 -5.11 -18.50 -8.80
C PHE A 85 -5.62 -17.69 -7.61
N ALA A 86 -6.93 -17.49 -7.56
CA ALA A 86 -7.58 -16.68 -6.53
C ALA A 86 -8.98 -17.19 -6.23
N ASN A 87 -9.48 -16.84 -5.06
CA ASN A 87 -10.86 -17.08 -4.67
C ASN A 87 -11.33 -15.94 -3.76
N TRP A 88 -12.63 -15.91 -3.46
CA TRP A 88 -13.24 -14.95 -2.57
C TRP A 88 -14.34 -15.59 -1.74
N PHE A 89 -14.70 -14.93 -0.66
CA PHE A 89 -15.78 -15.34 0.21
C PHE A 89 -16.45 -14.10 0.80
N SER A 90 -17.78 -14.09 0.82
CA SER A 90 -18.56 -13.06 1.48
C SER A 90 -19.12 -13.61 2.79
N LEU A 91 -18.60 -13.11 3.91
CA LEU A 91 -19.20 -13.37 5.22
C LEU A 91 -20.52 -12.59 5.37
N ASN A 92 -20.54 -11.34 4.91
CA ASN A 92 -21.69 -10.45 4.86
C ASN A 92 -21.55 -9.52 3.64
N GLY A 93 -22.65 -9.32 2.91
CA GLY A 93 -22.67 -8.61 1.64
C GLY A 93 -22.92 -7.10 1.72
N ASP A 94 -22.80 -6.47 2.89
CA ASP A 94 -22.94 -5.02 3.05
C ASP A 94 -21.66 -4.28 2.64
N GLY A 95 -21.32 -4.37 1.35
CA GLY A 95 -20.12 -3.77 0.78
C GLY A 95 -19.97 -4.12 -0.70
N GLU A 96 -19.06 -3.43 -1.39
CA GLU A 96 -19.01 -3.46 -2.84
C GLU A 96 -17.67 -3.97 -3.38
N MET A 97 -17.71 -4.91 -4.34
CA MET A 97 -16.53 -5.54 -4.94
C MET A 97 -16.78 -5.92 -6.40
N THR A 98 -16.00 -5.36 -7.32
CA THR A 98 -16.11 -5.63 -8.76
C THR A 98 -15.19 -6.77 -9.21
N GLY A 99 -15.55 -7.48 -10.28
CA GLY A 99 -14.70 -8.51 -10.91
C GLY A 99 -14.95 -9.95 -10.43
N MET A 100 -15.90 -10.14 -9.51
CA MET A 100 -16.09 -11.43 -8.83
C MET A 100 -16.67 -12.51 -9.73
N HIS A 101 -17.55 -12.17 -10.67
CA HIS A 101 -18.11 -13.17 -11.59
C HIS A 101 -17.03 -13.88 -12.42
N TYR A 102 -16.08 -13.12 -12.98
CA TYR A 102 -14.97 -13.71 -13.73
C TYR A 102 -14.03 -14.52 -12.83
N LEU A 103 -13.75 -14.02 -11.62
CA LEU A 103 -12.90 -14.72 -10.67
C LEU A 103 -13.53 -16.04 -10.21
N THR A 104 -14.85 -16.08 -9.96
CA THR A 104 -15.58 -17.32 -9.63
C THR A 104 -15.54 -18.32 -10.79
N GLU A 105 -15.76 -17.87 -12.03
CA GLU A 105 -15.80 -18.74 -13.19
C GLU A 105 -14.42 -19.30 -13.55
N SER A 106 -13.41 -18.44 -13.58
CA SER A 106 -12.07 -18.79 -14.08
C SER A 106 -11.11 -19.27 -12.99
N GLY A 107 -11.36 -18.93 -11.73
CA GLY A 107 -10.40 -19.09 -10.63
C GLY A 107 -9.16 -18.19 -10.75
N PHE A 108 -9.15 -17.22 -11.68
CA PHE A 108 -7.99 -16.37 -11.95
C PHE A 108 -8.20 -14.91 -11.56
N LEU A 109 -7.21 -14.37 -10.85
CA LEU A 109 -7.00 -12.93 -10.68
C LEU A 109 -6.02 -12.43 -11.74
N THR A 110 -6.51 -11.58 -12.63
CA THR A 110 -5.80 -11.09 -13.82
C THR A 110 -5.39 -9.61 -13.74
N ALA A 111 -5.80 -8.91 -12.68
CA ALA A 111 -5.54 -7.50 -12.48
C ALA A 111 -5.12 -7.21 -11.02
N PRO A 112 -4.54 -6.03 -10.72
CA PRO A 112 -4.33 -5.58 -9.35
C PRO A 112 -5.62 -5.53 -8.53
N ILE A 113 -5.49 -5.70 -7.23
CA ILE A 113 -6.59 -5.47 -6.28
C ILE A 113 -6.51 -4.00 -5.86
N LEU A 114 -7.61 -3.27 -6.04
CA LEU A 114 -7.74 -1.88 -5.59
C LEU A 114 -8.73 -1.80 -4.41
N ILE A 115 -8.35 -1.06 -3.38
CA ILE A 115 -9.17 -0.81 -2.19
C ILE A 115 -9.34 0.70 -2.04
N THR A 116 -10.58 1.15 -1.94
CA THR A 116 -10.97 2.57 -1.85
C THR A 116 -12.24 2.73 -1.00
N ASN A 117 -12.79 3.94 -0.90
CA ASN A 117 -14.10 4.18 -0.28
C ASN A 117 -15.27 3.70 -1.16
N THR A 118 -16.43 3.46 -0.53
CA THR A 118 -17.65 2.91 -1.17
C THR A 118 -18.03 3.64 -2.45
N ASN A 119 -18.03 4.98 -2.43
CA ASN A 119 -18.50 5.81 -3.54
C ASN A 119 -17.47 5.99 -4.65
N SER A 120 -16.26 5.40 -4.51
CA SER A 120 -15.17 5.52 -5.48
C SER A 120 -14.82 4.19 -6.17
N VAL A 121 -15.58 3.11 -5.91
CA VAL A 121 -15.33 1.79 -6.51
C VAL A 121 -15.38 1.86 -8.04
N GLY A 122 -16.41 2.50 -8.60
CA GLY A 122 -16.56 2.66 -10.05
C GLY A 122 -15.39 3.41 -10.69
N ILE A 123 -15.03 4.58 -10.14
CA ILE A 123 -13.93 5.38 -10.71
C ILE A 123 -12.57 4.68 -10.59
N CYS A 124 -12.33 3.91 -9.52
CA CYS A 124 -11.11 3.11 -9.38
C CYS A 124 -11.04 2.00 -10.44
N ARG A 125 -12.14 1.28 -10.65
CA ARG A 125 -12.24 0.25 -11.70
C ARG A 125 -11.94 0.83 -13.08
N ASP A 126 -12.61 1.92 -13.43
CA ASP A 126 -12.47 2.52 -14.77
C ASP A 126 -11.07 3.11 -14.97
N SER A 127 -10.48 3.70 -13.91
CA SER A 127 -9.10 4.19 -13.93
C SER A 127 -8.08 3.07 -14.12
N LEU A 128 -8.31 1.90 -13.53
CA LEU A 128 -7.47 0.71 -13.73
C LEU A 128 -7.49 0.26 -15.20
N ILE A 129 -8.68 0.17 -15.80
CA ILE A 129 -8.84 -0.20 -17.20
C ILE A 129 -8.16 0.83 -18.11
N LYS A 130 -8.37 2.12 -17.86
CA LYS A 130 -7.72 3.21 -18.60
C LYS A 130 -6.19 3.15 -18.49
N TRP A 131 -5.67 2.84 -17.30
CA TRP A 131 -4.24 2.67 -17.08
C TRP A 131 -3.68 1.44 -17.82
N ALA A 132 -4.42 0.33 -17.83
CA ALA A 132 -4.06 -0.87 -18.60
C ALA A 132 -3.98 -0.60 -20.10
N LEU A 133 -4.97 0.09 -20.66
CA LEU A 133 -5.01 0.45 -22.08
C LEU A 133 -3.86 1.38 -22.49
N LYS A 134 -3.33 2.20 -21.57
CA LYS A 134 -2.16 3.06 -21.83
C LYS A 134 -0.83 2.31 -21.77
N LYS A 135 -0.81 1.15 -21.09
CA LYS A 135 0.41 0.37 -20.84
C LYS A 135 0.55 -0.85 -21.77
N ASN A 136 -0.53 -1.29 -22.40
CA ASN A 136 -0.52 -2.17 -23.57
C ASN A 136 -0.07 -1.42 -24.81
#